data_AF-A0A6C0BXA9-F1
#
_entry.id   AF-A0A6C0BXA9-F1
#
_cell.length_a   1.000
_cell.length_b   1.000
_cell.length_c   1.000
_cell.angle_alpha   90.00
_cell.angle_beta   90.00
_cell.angle_gamma   90.00
#
_symmetry.space_group_name_H-M   'P 1'
#
loop_
_entity.id
_entity.type
_entity.pdbx_description
1 polymer ?
#
loop_
_entity_poly.entity_id
_entity_poly.type
_entity_poly.pdbx_seq_one_letter_code
_entity_poly.pdbx_strand_id
1 'polypeptide(L)'
;MNTNYLDDLSDLEDVFGDVDEDWDNELSNKTDDDDDDDLLSCMSFTSSDEMEIVESTLEDMYEYIEDNPNAICDTDFHDVITEYIQDLLNVYFENLYFDRIEDYFKDEIKIIIDKSFELFYNMYPRRSYPNTRVLHKPDTNEIQEKIKKIKNKNQPSQRTSEWYTYRHNLITASNAYKVFENESSRNQLIYEKCVPPYIPNSNPENSEVSYTQVNVNSALHWGQKYEPISVMVYEHLYKTTVGDFGCIQHDTYGFIGASPDGINIDPNSPIYGRMLEIKNPVSREIDGVPKKEYWVQMQQQMEVCDLDECDFLETKFTEYVNEDEFNKDGEFAETSTDGNMKGIIMYFSNKNGIPVYKYKPLHIDNHEDFEIWEEQQMEENEDTMTWIKNIYWKLEQISCVLVQRNQKWFHDNVGAMKELWEIVEKERQTGFSHREPKKRAKKAEAHEPVGSGCLISIKKNNEAVSCSPPVASSPIIKIRTESIDETQEMMMKTQEEDFV
;
A
#
# COMPACT_ATOMS: atom_id res chain seq x y z
N MET A 1 15.33 22.29 -12.74
CA MET A 1 15.43 22.69 -14.16
C MET A 1 14.02 22.59 -14.69
N ASN A 2 13.44 23.68 -15.19
CA ASN A 2 12.10 23.66 -15.78
C ASN A 2 12.16 22.85 -17.07
N THR A 3 11.68 21.60 -17.03
CA THR A 3 11.23 20.89 -18.22
C THR A 3 9.78 21.27 -18.44
N ASN A 4 9.55 22.00 -19.53
CA ASN A 4 8.25 22.45 -19.98
C ASN A 4 7.60 21.24 -20.68
N TYR A 5 6.61 20.61 -20.04
CA TYR A 5 5.96 19.39 -20.59
C TYR A 5 5.21 19.63 -21.90
N LEU A 6 4.96 20.90 -22.27
CA LEU A 6 4.32 21.30 -23.52
C LEU A 6 5.25 21.26 -24.74
N ASP A 7 6.57 21.21 -24.56
CA ASP A 7 7.52 21.18 -25.68
C ASP A 7 7.69 19.75 -26.28
N ASP A 8 7.12 18.71 -25.63
CA ASP A 8 7.19 17.30 -26.09
C ASP A 8 6.09 16.92 -27.10
N LEU A 9 5.12 17.82 -27.34
CA LEU A 9 4.04 17.58 -28.32
C LEU A 9 4.53 17.64 -29.78
N SER A 10 5.70 18.21 -30.05
CA SER A 10 6.25 18.27 -31.42
C SER A 10 6.85 16.97 -31.91
N ASP A 11 7.08 16.00 -31.01
CA ASP A 11 7.74 14.73 -31.32
C ASP A 11 6.71 13.60 -31.61
N LEU A 12 5.42 13.92 -31.66
CA LEU A 12 4.31 13.02 -32.00
C LEU A 12 4.32 12.55 -33.47
N GLU A 13 4.88 13.33 -34.41
CA GLU A 13 4.92 12.96 -35.84
C GLU A 13 5.70 11.66 -36.13
N ASP A 14 6.66 11.27 -35.27
CA ASP A 14 7.51 10.10 -35.47
C ASP A 14 6.97 8.80 -34.84
N VAL A 15 5.90 8.85 -34.04
CA VAL A 15 5.31 7.66 -33.37
C VAL A 15 4.19 7.02 -34.20
N PHE A 16 3.59 7.76 -35.15
CA PHE A 16 2.51 7.26 -36.01
C PHE A 16 2.97 6.39 -37.19
N GLY A 17 4.27 6.12 -37.33
CA GLY A 17 4.84 5.48 -38.53
C GLY A 17 4.75 3.94 -38.60
N ASP A 18 4.38 3.24 -37.52
CA ASP A 18 4.55 1.77 -37.42
C ASP A 18 3.25 0.99 -37.14
N VAL A 19 2.08 1.55 -37.44
CA VAL A 19 0.81 0.78 -37.39
C VAL A 19 0.17 0.79 -38.77
N ASP A 20 0.49 -0.21 -39.60
CA ASP A 20 -0.45 -0.68 -40.63
C ASP A 20 -0.07 -2.02 -41.27
N GLU A 21 -1.11 -2.63 -41.85
CA GLU A 21 -1.17 -3.84 -42.69
C GLU A 21 -1.44 -5.18 -41.99
N ASP A 22 -2.64 -5.34 -41.41
CA ASP A 22 -3.39 -6.60 -41.56
C ASP A 22 -4.82 -6.48 -40.98
N TRP A 23 -5.71 -5.67 -41.56
CA TRP A 23 -7.14 -5.88 -41.34
C TRP A 23 -8.08 -5.29 -42.39
N ASP A 24 -8.00 -5.80 -43.62
CA ASP A 24 -9.09 -5.61 -44.58
C ASP A 24 -9.27 -6.88 -45.42
N ASN A 25 -10.12 -7.79 -44.94
CA ASN A 25 -10.82 -8.76 -45.78
C ASN A 25 -11.82 -9.54 -44.93
N GLU A 26 -13.06 -9.06 -44.84
CA GLU A 26 -14.27 -9.85 -45.04
C GLU A 26 -15.51 -8.99 -44.72
N LEU A 27 -16.08 -8.33 -45.73
CA LEU A 27 -17.52 -8.05 -45.80
C LEU A 27 -17.87 -7.50 -47.19
N SER A 28 -17.94 -8.41 -48.17
CA SER A 28 -18.65 -8.14 -49.41
C SER A 28 -19.81 -9.14 -49.54
N ASN A 29 -21.03 -8.70 -49.27
CA ASN A 29 -22.23 -9.24 -49.92
C ASN A 29 -23.35 -8.19 -49.91
N LYS A 30 -23.71 -7.76 -51.12
CA LYS A 30 -24.69 -6.74 -51.48
C LYS A 30 -26.13 -7.08 -51.09
N THR A 31 -26.88 -6.06 -50.69
CA THR A 31 -28.26 -5.83 -51.10
C THR A 31 -28.48 -4.34 -51.33
N ASP A 32 -29.06 -4.01 -52.48
CA ASP A 32 -29.26 -2.66 -53.03
C ASP A 32 -30.28 -1.84 -52.21
N ASP A 33 -29.83 -0.73 -51.61
CA ASP A 33 -30.64 0.43 -51.17
C ASP A 33 -29.72 1.69 -51.23
N ASP A 34 -29.51 2.21 -52.44
CA ASP A 34 -28.51 3.23 -52.81
C ASP A 34 -28.76 4.66 -52.25
N ASP A 35 -29.73 4.88 -51.35
CA ASP A 35 -29.98 6.19 -50.72
C ASP A 35 -29.61 6.24 -49.21
N ASP A 36 -29.36 5.11 -48.54
CA ASP A 36 -28.91 5.06 -47.12
C ASP A 36 -27.38 4.90 -46.97
N ASP A 37 -26.70 4.31 -47.96
CA ASP A 37 -25.25 4.03 -47.92
C ASP A 37 -24.40 5.32 -48.02
N ASP A 38 -24.87 6.33 -48.75
CA ASP A 38 -24.17 7.62 -48.91
C ASP A 38 -24.26 8.48 -47.64
N LEU A 39 -25.28 8.22 -46.79
CA LEU A 39 -25.45 8.88 -45.49
C LEU A 39 -24.60 8.22 -44.41
N LEU A 40 -24.42 6.89 -44.43
CA LEU A 40 -23.51 6.18 -43.51
C LEU A 40 -22.04 6.48 -43.81
N SER A 41 -21.67 6.59 -45.08
CA SER A 41 -20.31 6.93 -45.54
C SER A 41 -19.84 8.32 -45.09
N CYS A 42 -20.78 9.27 -44.91
CA CYS A 42 -20.48 10.61 -44.39
C CYS A 42 -20.39 10.68 -42.85
N MET A 43 -20.47 9.55 -42.13
CA MET A 43 -20.71 9.55 -40.68
C MET A 43 -19.68 8.82 -39.82
N SER A 44 -18.69 8.15 -40.43
CA SER A 44 -17.52 7.65 -39.73
C SER A 44 -16.44 8.73 -39.66
N PHE A 45 -15.79 8.91 -38.51
CA PHE A 45 -14.61 9.78 -38.41
C PHE A 45 -13.55 9.33 -39.41
N THR A 46 -12.93 10.29 -40.10
CA THR A 46 -11.68 10.00 -40.78
C THR A 46 -10.60 9.78 -39.75
N SER A 47 -9.52 9.08 -40.11
CA SER A 47 -8.36 8.90 -39.22
C SER A 47 -7.76 10.25 -38.78
N SER A 48 -7.91 11.30 -39.60
CA SER A 48 -7.48 12.66 -39.26
C SER A 48 -8.37 13.27 -38.17
N ASP A 49 -9.69 13.14 -38.29
CA ASP A 49 -10.63 13.66 -37.29
C ASP A 49 -10.42 12.96 -35.94
N GLU A 50 -10.23 11.64 -35.96
CA GLU A 50 -9.96 10.87 -34.74
C GLU A 50 -8.68 11.35 -34.04
N MET A 51 -7.61 11.61 -34.81
CA MET A 51 -6.35 12.12 -34.26
C MET A 51 -6.52 13.50 -33.60
N GLU A 52 -7.20 14.44 -34.25
CA GLU A 52 -7.47 15.77 -33.69
C GLU A 52 -8.29 15.69 -32.39
N ILE A 53 -9.29 14.80 -32.33
CA ILE A 53 -10.10 14.63 -31.13
C ILE A 53 -9.30 13.97 -30.00
N VAL A 54 -8.44 12.99 -30.30
CA VAL A 54 -7.52 12.39 -29.32
C VAL A 54 -6.54 13.42 -28.78
N GLU A 55 -5.96 14.27 -29.63
CA GLU A 55 -5.08 15.37 -29.20
C GLU A 55 -5.79 16.34 -28.27
N SER A 56 -7.00 16.80 -28.63
CA SER A 56 -7.82 17.65 -27.75
C SER A 56 -8.16 16.95 -26.43
N THR A 57 -8.46 15.66 -26.47
CA THR A 57 -8.77 14.86 -25.28
C THR A 57 -7.56 14.74 -24.34
N LEU A 58 -6.35 14.62 -24.90
CA LEU A 58 -5.12 14.62 -24.12
C LEU A 58 -4.91 15.97 -23.42
N GLU A 59 -5.16 17.09 -24.10
CA GLU A 59 -5.12 18.43 -23.49
C GLU A 59 -6.10 18.55 -22.31
N ASP A 60 -7.34 18.07 -22.47
CA ASP A 60 -8.34 18.04 -21.40
C ASP A 60 -7.90 17.19 -20.20
N MET A 61 -7.27 16.02 -20.44
CA MET A 61 -6.72 15.16 -19.39
C MET A 61 -5.57 15.86 -18.64
N TYR A 62 -4.73 16.61 -19.34
CA TYR A 62 -3.66 17.39 -18.72
C TYR A 62 -4.19 18.55 -17.89
N GLU A 63 -5.15 19.32 -18.41
CA GLU A 63 -5.80 20.40 -17.67
C GLU A 63 -6.46 19.86 -16.40
N TYR A 64 -7.13 18.71 -16.48
CA TYR A 64 -7.71 18.05 -15.31
C TYR A 64 -6.65 17.75 -14.22
N ILE A 65 -5.46 17.28 -14.59
CA ILE A 65 -4.37 17.00 -13.65
C ILE A 65 -3.81 18.28 -13.02
N GLU A 66 -3.64 19.35 -13.81
CA GLU A 66 -3.17 20.65 -13.30
C GLU A 66 -4.15 21.24 -12.29
N ASP A 67 -5.45 21.13 -12.57
CA ASP A 67 -6.51 21.61 -11.67
C ASP A 67 -6.71 20.71 -10.44
N ASN A 68 -6.40 19.42 -10.57
CA ASN A 68 -6.62 18.40 -9.54
C ASN A 68 -5.35 17.60 -9.24
N PRO A 69 -4.26 18.25 -8.78
CA PRO A 69 -2.94 17.61 -8.65
C PRO A 69 -2.88 16.46 -7.64
N ASN A 70 -3.90 16.30 -6.79
CA ASN A 70 -3.98 15.24 -5.79
C ASN A 70 -4.84 14.04 -6.25
N ALA A 71 -5.65 14.19 -7.31
CA ALA A 71 -6.66 13.20 -7.70
C ALA A 71 -6.08 11.80 -7.96
N ILE A 72 -4.87 11.69 -8.51
CA ILE A 72 -4.22 10.40 -8.80
C ILE A 72 -3.98 9.52 -7.56
N CYS A 73 -3.99 10.08 -6.35
CA CYS A 73 -3.83 9.29 -5.14
C CYS A 73 -5.02 8.34 -4.91
N ASP A 74 -6.21 8.75 -5.34
CA ASP A 74 -7.46 8.04 -5.11
C ASP A 74 -7.55 6.79 -6.00
N THR A 75 -8.17 5.73 -5.48
CA THR A 75 -8.17 4.40 -6.12
C THR A 75 -9.02 4.35 -7.39
N ASP A 76 -10.01 5.22 -7.47
CA ASP A 76 -10.98 5.41 -8.56
C ASP A 76 -10.54 6.50 -9.55
N PHE A 77 -9.31 7.03 -9.44
CA PHE A 77 -8.81 8.10 -10.30
C PHE A 77 -9.05 7.88 -11.81
N HIS A 78 -8.75 6.67 -12.30
CA HIS A 78 -8.92 6.35 -13.72
C HIS A 78 -10.40 6.37 -14.13
N ASP A 79 -11.30 5.90 -13.27
CA ASP A 79 -12.74 5.91 -13.54
C ASP A 79 -13.26 7.35 -13.53
N VAL A 80 -12.85 8.16 -12.55
CA VAL A 80 -13.26 9.57 -12.43
C VAL A 80 -12.84 10.40 -13.64
N ILE A 81 -11.58 10.28 -14.09
CA ILE A 81 -11.13 11.02 -15.27
C ILE A 81 -11.75 10.46 -16.56
N THR A 82 -12.05 9.15 -16.63
CA THR A 82 -12.83 8.57 -17.73
C THR A 82 -14.22 9.18 -17.82
N GLU A 83 -14.96 9.26 -16.71
CA GLU A 83 -16.29 9.86 -16.64
C GLU A 83 -16.23 11.35 -17.04
N TYR A 84 -15.24 12.10 -16.53
CA TYR A 84 -15.04 13.50 -16.89
C TYR A 84 -14.83 13.71 -18.39
N ILE A 85 -13.92 12.94 -19.00
CA ILE A 85 -13.64 13.04 -20.44
C ILE A 85 -14.84 12.58 -21.26
N GLN A 86 -15.53 11.51 -20.83
CA GLN A 86 -16.73 11.03 -21.51
C GLN A 86 -17.83 12.11 -21.54
N ASP A 87 -18.05 12.82 -20.44
CA ASP A 87 -19.02 13.91 -20.38
C ASP A 87 -18.63 15.07 -21.32
N LEU A 88 -17.35 15.42 -21.41
CA LEU A 88 -16.86 16.45 -22.34
C LEU A 88 -17.08 16.04 -23.80
N LEU A 89 -16.71 14.81 -24.15
CA LEU A 89 -16.89 14.28 -25.50
C LEU A 89 -18.37 14.18 -25.88
N ASN A 90 -19.24 13.74 -24.97
CA ASN A 90 -20.69 13.72 -25.20
C ASN A 90 -21.20 15.12 -25.55
N VAL A 91 -20.83 16.15 -24.79
CA VAL A 91 -21.22 17.54 -25.07
C VAL A 91 -20.64 18.03 -26.40
N TYR A 92 -19.39 17.69 -26.71
CA TYR A 92 -18.76 18.02 -27.98
C TYR A 92 -19.55 17.44 -29.16
N PHE A 93 -19.88 16.15 -29.11
CA PHE A 93 -20.61 15.46 -30.18
C PHE A 93 -22.08 15.90 -30.28
N GLU A 94 -22.76 16.17 -29.17
CA GLU A 94 -24.12 16.74 -29.18
C GLU A 94 -24.17 18.07 -29.92
N ASN A 95 -23.16 18.93 -29.73
CA ASN A 95 -23.08 20.23 -30.39
C ASN A 95 -22.74 20.14 -31.88
N LEU A 96 -21.95 19.15 -32.30
CA LEU A 96 -21.63 18.92 -33.71
C LEU A 96 -22.77 18.25 -34.48
N TYR A 97 -23.47 17.32 -33.83
CA TYR A 97 -24.50 16.48 -34.44
C TYR A 97 -25.84 16.70 -33.76
N PHE A 98 -26.33 17.95 -33.86
CA PHE A 98 -27.52 18.58 -33.24
C PHE A 98 -28.84 17.76 -33.13
N ASP A 99 -28.94 16.53 -33.65
CA ASP A 99 -30.16 15.73 -33.73
C ASP A 99 -29.92 14.19 -33.61
N ARG A 100 -28.73 13.71 -33.24
CA ARG A 100 -28.43 12.25 -33.22
C ARG A 100 -28.11 11.73 -31.83
N ILE A 101 -28.75 10.60 -31.52
CA ILE A 101 -28.87 9.99 -30.18
C ILE A 101 -27.48 9.67 -29.60
N GLU A 102 -27.28 9.99 -28.32
CA GLU A 102 -26.14 9.67 -27.45
C GLU A 102 -25.57 8.23 -27.65
N ASP A 103 -26.43 7.27 -27.98
CA ASP A 103 -26.07 5.88 -28.26
C ASP A 103 -25.27 5.68 -29.56
N TYR A 104 -25.33 6.60 -30.53
CA TYR A 104 -24.74 6.40 -31.86
C TYR A 104 -23.22 6.46 -31.84
N PHE A 105 -22.63 7.40 -31.09
CA PHE A 105 -21.17 7.60 -31.03
C PHE A 105 -20.51 6.92 -29.83
N LYS A 106 -21.24 6.08 -29.11
CA LYS A 106 -20.77 5.52 -27.85
C LYS A 106 -19.52 4.66 -28.01
N ASP A 107 -19.47 3.87 -29.08
CA ASP A 107 -18.33 3.00 -29.36
C ASP A 107 -17.11 3.82 -29.83
N GLU A 108 -17.33 4.85 -30.65
CA GLU A 108 -16.30 5.78 -31.11
C GLU A 108 -15.71 6.60 -29.95
N ILE A 109 -16.56 7.16 -29.07
CA ILE A 109 -16.12 7.87 -27.87
C ILE A 109 -15.25 6.97 -27.00
N LYS A 110 -15.68 5.71 -26.83
CA LYS A 110 -14.89 4.74 -26.06
C LYS A 110 -13.52 4.49 -26.70
N ILE A 111 -13.44 4.32 -28.01
CA ILE A 111 -12.18 4.13 -28.74
C ILE A 111 -11.27 5.34 -28.56
N ILE A 112 -11.81 6.56 -28.69
CA ILE A 112 -11.07 7.82 -28.48
C ILE A 112 -10.52 7.89 -27.06
N ILE A 113 -11.32 7.57 -26.05
CA ILE A 113 -10.91 7.55 -24.64
C ILE A 113 -9.79 6.53 -24.42
N ASP A 114 -9.96 5.30 -24.92
CA ASP A 114 -8.98 4.22 -24.77
C ASP A 114 -7.63 4.62 -25.40
N LYS A 115 -7.64 5.16 -26.63
CA LYS A 115 -6.44 5.68 -27.32
C LYS A 115 -5.80 6.85 -26.57
N SER A 116 -6.62 7.77 -26.06
CA SER A 116 -6.14 8.91 -25.28
C SER A 116 -5.44 8.45 -24.00
N PHE A 117 -5.98 7.46 -23.28
CA PHE A 117 -5.29 6.91 -22.11
C PHE A 117 -3.99 6.18 -22.44
N GLU A 118 -3.92 5.48 -23.57
CA GLU A 118 -2.67 4.85 -24.01
C GLU A 118 -1.56 5.88 -24.18
N LEU A 119 -1.84 7.01 -24.85
CA LEU A 119 -0.90 8.11 -25.03
C LEU A 119 -0.62 8.86 -23.72
N PHE A 120 -1.65 9.17 -22.94
CA PHE A 120 -1.52 9.87 -21.66
C PHE A 120 -0.58 9.11 -20.72
N TYR A 121 -0.73 7.79 -20.61
CA TYR A 121 0.10 6.98 -19.71
C TYR A 121 1.53 6.71 -20.22
N ASN A 122 1.85 7.07 -21.46
CA ASN A 122 3.24 7.11 -21.93
C ASN A 122 3.99 8.33 -21.37
N MET A 123 3.27 9.41 -21.06
CA MET A 123 3.84 10.67 -20.58
C MET A 123 3.61 10.89 -19.08
N TYR A 124 2.54 10.34 -18.53
CA TYR A 124 2.16 10.47 -17.11
C TYR A 124 2.10 9.10 -16.44
N PRO A 125 2.78 8.88 -15.29
CA PRO A 125 2.82 7.56 -14.67
C PRO A 125 1.44 7.03 -14.27
N ARG A 126 1.17 5.76 -14.60
CA ARG A 126 0.01 5.04 -14.05
C ARG A 126 0.12 4.96 -12.53
N ARG A 127 -1.02 4.89 -11.85
CA ARG A 127 -1.08 4.69 -10.41
C ARG A 127 -0.38 3.38 -10.00
N SER A 128 -0.60 2.31 -10.76
CA SER A 128 0.12 1.04 -10.65
C SER A 128 -0.06 0.20 -11.92
N TYR A 129 0.90 -0.69 -12.21
CA TYR A 129 0.73 -1.75 -13.19
C TYR A 129 0.28 -3.05 -12.50
N PRO A 130 -0.60 -3.86 -13.11
CA PRO A 130 -1.11 -5.08 -12.50
C PRO A 130 -0.04 -6.12 -12.09
N ASN A 131 1.16 -6.04 -12.67
CA ASN A 131 2.27 -6.95 -12.40
C ASN A 131 3.57 -6.15 -12.24
N THR A 132 4.55 -6.74 -11.56
CA THR A 132 5.94 -6.23 -11.44
C THR A 132 6.77 -6.36 -12.74
N ARG A 133 6.31 -5.73 -13.82
CA ARG A 133 7.00 -5.75 -15.11
C ARG A 133 8.32 -4.98 -15.07
N VAL A 134 9.24 -5.31 -15.95
CA VAL A 134 10.48 -4.54 -16.17
C VAL A 134 10.21 -3.54 -17.29
N LEU A 135 10.12 -2.26 -16.96
CA LEU A 135 9.85 -1.20 -17.95
C LEU A 135 11.11 -0.84 -18.72
N HIS A 136 12.19 -0.57 -17.99
CA HIS A 136 13.51 -0.26 -18.53
C HIS A 136 14.58 -1.04 -17.77
N LYS A 137 15.69 -1.36 -18.46
CA LYS A 137 16.85 -1.94 -17.77
C LYS A 137 17.53 -0.85 -16.94
N PRO A 138 17.85 -1.10 -15.66
CA PRO A 138 18.49 -0.11 -14.81
C PRO A 138 19.91 0.20 -15.29
N ASP A 139 20.32 1.47 -15.25
CA ASP A 139 21.74 1.83 -15.32
C ASP A 139 22.42 1.45 -14.01
N THR A 140 23.21 0.37 -14.05
CA THR A 140 23.85 -0.19 -12.86
C THR A 140 24.73 0.84 -12.13
N ASN A 141 25.42 1.73 -12.84
CA ASN A 141 26.32 2.71 -12.21
C ASN A 141 25.51 3.80 -11.50
N GLU A 142 24.44 4.28 -12.15
CA GLU A 142 23.56 5.30 -11.58
C GLU A 142 22.90 4.79 -10.30
N ILE A 143 22.28 3.60 -10.39
CA ILE A 143 21.60 2.96 -9.25
C ILE A 143 22.58 2.65 -8.12
N GLN A 144 23.79 2.18 -8.44
CA GLN A 144 24.82 1.92 -7.43
C GLN A 144 25.19 3.19 -6.66
N GLU A 145 25.36 4.32 -7.34
CA GLU A 145 25.64 5.60 -6.68
C GLU A 145 24.44 6.12 -5.88
N LYS A 146 23.20 5.97 -6.39
CA LYS A 146 21.97 6.27 -5.62
C LYS A 146 21.90 5.46 -4.33
N ILE A 147 22.03 4.13 -4.39
CA ILE A 147 22.04 3.25 -3.21
C ILE A 147 23.14 3.63 -2.23
N LYS A 148 24.35 3.93 -2.72
CA LYS A 148 25.47 4.36 -1.88
C LYS A 148 25.21 5.68 -1.18
N LYS A 149 24.59 6.66 -1.86
CA LYS A 149 24.14 7.91 -1.22
C LYS A 149 23.15 7.62 -0.10
N ILE A 150 22.15 6.77 -0.34
CA ILE A 150 21.17 6.36 0.67
C ILE A 150 21.88 5.74 1.88
N LYS A 151 22.76 4.75 1.68
CA LYS A 151 23.51 4.08 2.76
C LYS A 151 24.35 5.02 3.61
N ASN A 152 24.83 6.12 3.03
CA ASN A 152 25.65 7.10 3.73
C ASN A 152 24.85 8.15 4.52
N LYS A 153 23.52 8.21 4.37
CA LYS A 153 22.66 9.10 5.17
C LYS A 153 22.58 8.61 6.62
N ASN A 154 22.38 9.54 7.56
CA ASN A 154 22.13 9.17 8.95
C ASN A 154 20.83 8.34 9.04
N GLN A 155 20.94 7.12 9.54
CA GLN A 155 19.86 6.17 9.66
C GLN A 155 19.93 5.56 11.07
N PRO A 156 19.35 6.23 12.08
CA PRO A 156 19.37 5.73 13.44
C PRO A 156 18.78 4.32 13.49
N SER A 157 19.41 3.42 14.25
CA SER A 157 18.94 2.04 14.37
C SER A 157 17.50 2.00 14.89
N GLN A 158 16.67 1.18 14.26
CA GLN A 158 15.25 1.07 14.57
C GLN A 158 15.03 0.81 16.08
N ARG A 159 13.96 1.38 16.64
CA ARG A 159 13.57 1.24 18.06
C ARG A 159 14.59 1.80 19.07
N THR A 160 15.54 2.63 18.64
CA THR A 160 16.39 3.43 19.55
C THR A 160 15.74 4.77 19.88
N SER A 161 16.13 5.39 21.00
CA SER A 161 15.67 6.74 21.37
C SER A 161 15.97 7.79 20.29
N GLU A 162 17.10 7.65 19.60
CA GLU A 162 17.48 8.50 18.47
C GLU A 162 16.51 8.31 17.30
N TRP A 163 16.13 7.07 16.98
CA TRP A 163 15.15 6.77 15.93
C TRP A 163 13.77 7.35 16.20
N TYR A 164 13.25 7.23 17.43
CA TYR A 164 11.98 7.84 17.83
C TYR A 164 12.03 9.37 17.69
N THR A 165 13.11 9.99 18.16
CA THR A 165 13.30 11.45 18.08
C THR A 165 13.44 11.93 16.65
N TYR A 166 14.16 11.17 15.82
CA TYR A 166 14.39 11.47 14.41
C TYR A 166 13.06 11.44 13.64
N ARG A 167 12.29 10.36 13.74
CA ARG A 167 10.97 10.23 13.09
C ARG A 167 9.93 11.23 13.58
N HIS A 168 10.00 11.63 14.86
CA HIS A 168 9.09 12.62 15.41
C HIS A 168 9.27 14.00 14.77
N ASN A 169 10.45 14.31 14.24
CA ASN A 169 10.75 15.56 13.55
C ASN A 169 10.53 15.49 12.03
N LEU A 170 9.79 14.50 11.56
CA LEU A 170 9.50 14.28 10.14
C LEU A 170 8.02 13.97 9.95
N ILE A 171 7.45 14.42 8.84
CA ILE A 171 6.30 13.76 8.19
C ILE A 171 6.86 12.48 7.58
N THR A 172 6.50 11.35 8.19
CA THR A 172 6.92 10.01 7.74
C THR A 172 6.02 9.54 6.61
N ALA A 173 6.58 8.78 5.66
CA ALA A 173 5.84 8.25 4.49
C ALA A 173 4.52 7.55 4.86
N SER A 174 4.53 6.76 5.93
CA SER A 174 3.34 6.06 6.44
C SER A 174 2.23 6.99 6.94
N ASN A 175 2.51 8.27 7.19
CA ASN A 175 1.55 9.26 7.67
C ASN A 175 1.32 10.41 6.68
N ALA A 176 2.06 10.46 5.57
CA ALA A 176 2.00 11.57 4.61
C ALA A 176 0.62 11.74 3.99
N TYR A 177 -0.11 10.65 3.78
CA TYR A 177 -1.49 10.69 3.24
C TYR A 177 -2.44 11.53 4.10
N LYS A 178 -2.23 11.60 5.43
CA LYS A 178 -3.08 12.40 6.34
C LYS A 178 -3.07 13.90 6.00
N VAL A 179 -2.04 14.39 5.31
CA VAL A 179 -1.96 15.78 4.81
C VAL A 179 -3.06 16.07 3.78
N PHE A 180 -3.36 15.06 2.95
CA PHE A 180 -4.25 15.11 1.79
C PHE A 180 -5.67 14.63 2.10
N GLU A 181 -5.92 14.30 3.36
CA GLU A 181 -7.21 13.87 3.86
C GLU A 181 -8.00 15.06 4.44
N ASN A 182 -9.16 14.74 5.01
CA ASN A 182 -9.99 15.74 5.69
C ASN A 182 -9.29 16.38 6.91
N GLU A 183 -9.86 17.49 7.39
CA GLU A 183 -9.36 18.25 8.54
C GLU A 183 -9.17 17.40 9.80
N SER A 184 -9.95 16.35 10.04
CA SER A 184 -9.74 15.49 11.22
C SER A 184 -8.41 14.74 11.14
N SER A 185 -8.06 14.19 9.97
CA SER A 185 -6.80 13.49 9.75
C SER A 185 -5.61 14.45 9.82
N ARG A 186 -5.74 15.65 9.23
CA ARG A 186 -4.74 16.72 9.32
C ARG A 186 -4.51 17.13 10.78
N ASN A 187 -5.58 17.35 11.54
CA ASN A 187 -5.51 17.66 12.97
C ASN A 187 -4.83 16.57 13.78
N GLN A 188 -5.16 15.31 13.49
CA GLN A 188 -4.54 14.17 14.13
C GLN A 188 -3.02 14.15 13.89
N LEU A 189 -2.58 14.32 12.64
CA LEU A 189 -1.15 14.37 12.32
C LEU A 189 -0.44 15.54 13.03
N ILE A 190 -1.05 16.74 13.02
CA ILE A 190 -0.47 17.91 13.69
C ILE A 190 -0.33 17.64 15.19
N TYR A 191 -1.38 17.11 15.83
CA TYR A 191 -1.35 16.79 17.25
C TYR A 191 -0.30 15.73 17.57
N GLU A 192 -0.24 14.63 16.80
CA GLU A 192 0.78 13.58 16.92
C GLU A 192 2.20 14.14 16.83
N LYS A 193 2.45 15.12 15.96
CA LYS A 193 3.78 15.74 15.81
C LYS A 193 4.03 16.86 16.83
N CYS A 194 3.03 17.35 17.55
CA CYS A 194 3.23 18.34 18.61
C CYS A 194 3.45 17.70 19.99
N VAL A 195 2.84 16.54 20.25
CA VAL A 195 3.02 15.81 21.51
C VAL A 195 4.44 15.27 21.60
N PRO A 196 5.18 15.49 22.71
CA PRO A 196 6.53 14.95 22.87
C PRO A 196 6.59 13.45 22.57
N PRO A 197 7.60 12.98 21.82
CA PRO A 197 7.67 11.58 21.45
C PRO A 197 7.86 10.73 22.70
N TYR A 198 7.12 9.63 22.78
CA TYR A 198 7.40 8.60 23.76
C TYR A 198 8.75 7.95 23.44
N ILE A 199 9.66 7.95 24.40
CA ILE A 199 10.99 7.32 24.28
C ILE A 199 11.04 6.17 25.28
N PRO A 200 10.99 4.90 24.83
CA PRO A 200 11.21 3.76 25.70
C PRO A 200 12.58 3.91 26.40
N ASN A 201 12.60 3.82 27.75
CA ASN A 201 13.79 3.81 28.63
C ASN A 201 14.51 5.15 28.92
N SER A 202 13.83 6.29 28.97
CA SER A 202 14.50 7.59 29.27
C SER A 202 14.87 7.87 30.74
N ASN A 203 14.44 7.05 31.72
CA ASN A 203 14.71 7.29 33.15
C ASN A 203 15.47 6.12 33.83
N PRO A 204 16.80 6.21 33.97
CA PRO A 204 17.61 5.19 34.65
C PRO A 204 17.50 5.19 36.19
N GLU A 205 16.88 6.20 36.82
CA GLU A 205 16.85 6.32 38.29
C GLU A 205 15.57 5.79 38.97
N ASN A 206 14.55 5.38 38.20
CA ASN A 206 13.30 4.81 38.74
C ASN A 206 12.76 3.63 37.90
N SER A 207 13.61 2.97 37.11
CA SER A 207 13.19 1.83 36.29
C SER A 207 12.95 0.59 37.15
N GLU A 208 11.76 0.51 37.76
CA GLU A 208 11.06 -0.78 37.76
C GLU A 208 11.08 -1.24 36.30
N VAL A 209 11.51 -2.48 36.06
CA VAL A 209 11.54 -3.09 34.74
C VAL A 209 10.10 -3.07 34.24
N SER A 210 9.75 -2.02 33.47
CA SER A 210 8.47 -1.94 32.79
C SER A 210 8.50 -3.03 31.74
N TYR A 211 7.87 -4.15 32.07
CA TYR A 211 7.58 -5.20 31.10
C TYR A 211 6.68 -4.58 30.05
N THR A 212 7.25 -4.10 28.95
CA THR A 212 6.45 -3.66 27.80
C THR A 212 5.75 -4.90 27.25
N GLN A 213 4.51 -5.13 27.65
CA GLN A 213 3.70 -6.22 27.12
C GLN A 213 3.42 -5.92 25.64
N VAL A 214 4.06 -6.70 24.76
CA VAL A 214 3.81 -6.64 23.32
C VAL A 214 2.54 -7.44 23.02
N ASN A 215 1.56 -6.80 22.39
CA ASN A 215 0.37 -7.49 21.94
C ASN A 215 0.68 -8.26 20.65
N VAL A 216 1.05 -9.54 20.81
CA VAL A 216 1.38 -10.45 19.71
C VAL A 216 0.21 -10.77 18.78
N ASN A 217 -1.02 -10.39 19.15
CA ASN A 217 -2.23 -10.61 18.36
C ASN A 217 -2.68 -9.34 17.61
N SER A 218 -1.93 -8.25 17.68
CA SER A 218 -2.25 -7.02 16.96
C SER A 218 -1.93 -7.15 15.46
N ALA A 219 -2.66 -6.41 14.62
CA ALA A 219 -2.37 -6.36 13.18
C ALA A 219 -0.98 -5.77 12.88
N LEU A 220 -0.48 -4.85 13.71
CA LEU A 220 0.87 -4.32 13.59
C LEU A 220 1.92 -5.41 13.84
N HIS A 221 1.76 -6.15 14.94
CA HIS A 221 2.65 -7.27 15.26
C HIS A 221 2.60 -8.36 14.19
N TRP A 222 1.42 -8.62 13.63
CA TRP A 222 1.26 -9.52 12.48
C TRP A 222 2.10 -9.05 11.28
N GLY A 223 2.03 -7.75 10.95
CA GLY A 223 2.84 -7.12 9.92
C GLY A 223 4.34 -7.36 10.12
N GLN A 224 4.84 -6.97 11.29
CA GLN A 224 6.24 -7.12 11.68
C GLN A 224 6.71 -8.58 11.66
N LYS A 225 5.86 -9.50 12.12
CA LYS A 225 6.17 -10.92 12.17
C LYS A 225 6.35 -11.50 10.78
N TYR A 226 5.50 -11.15 9.82
CA TYR A 226 5.48 -11.77 8.50
C TYR A 226 6.29 -11.04 7.43
N GLU A 227 6.67 -9.78 7.65
CA GLU A 227 7.50 -9.01 6.72
C GLU A 227 8.81 -9.73 6.32
N PRO A 228 9.59 -10.37 7.23
CA PRO A 228 10.77 -11.13 6.83
C PRO A 228 10.46 -12.32 5.92
N ILE A 229 9.30 -12.99 6.10
CA ILE A 229 8.88 -14.08 5.20
C ILE A 229 8.49 -13.51 3.83
N SER A 230 7.79 -12.37 3.78
CA SER A 230 7.46 -11.68 2.53
C SER A 230 8.72 -11.30 1.73
N VAL A 231 9.77 -10.82 2.41
CA VAL A 231 11.09 -10.56 1.77
C VAL A 231 11.68 -11.86 1.22
N MET A 232 11.73 -12.93 2.01
CA MET A 232 12.27 -14.23 1.56
C MET A 232 11.52 -14.77 0.34
N VAL A 233 10.19 -14.65 0.32
CA VAL A 233 9.34 -15.04 -0.80
C VAL A 233 9.64 -14.17 -2.03
N TYR A 234 9.75 -12.85 -1.86
CA TYR A 234 10.07 -11.92 -2.94
C TYR A 234 11.45 -12.23 -3.56
N GLU A 235 12.49 -12.40 -2.74
CA GLU A 235 13.82 -12.76 -3.20
C GLU A 235 13.85 -14.09 -3.96
N HIS A 236 13.07 -15.08 -3.50
CA HIS A 236 12.93 -16.36 -4.17
C HIS A 236 12.24 -16.23 -5.55
N LEU A 237 11.11 -15.53 -5.61
CA LEU A 237 10.32 -15.37 -6.84
C LEU A 237 11.07 -14.57 -7.91
N TYR A 238 11.73 -13.49 -7.51
CA TYR A 238 12.40 -12.57 -8.43
C TYR A 238 13.91 -12.80 -8.54
N LYS A 239 14.44 -13.84 -7.87
CA LYS A 239 15.85 -14.27 -7.90
C LYS A 239 16.79 -13.11 -7.66
N THR A 240 16.60 -12.45 -6.53
CA THR A 240 17.29 -11.20 -6.24
C THR A 240 17.63 -11.07 -4.76
N THR A 241 18.22 -9.95 -4.38
CA THR A 241 18.58 -9.64 -2.99
C THR A 241 18.05 -8.28 -2.60
N VAL A 242 17.36 -8.22 -1.46
CA VAL A 242 16.80 -7.00 -0.88
C VAL A 242 17.69 -6.54 0.26
N GLY A 243 18.10 -5.29 0.22
CA GLY A 243 18.82 -4.63 1.30
C GLY A 243 17.87 -3.91 2.25
N ASP A 244 18.22 -3.90 3.53
CA ASP A 244 17.54 -3.17 4.60
C ASP A 244 18.08 -1.73 4.74
N PHE A 245 17.17 -0.78 5.01
CA PHE A 245 17.44 0.65 5.13
C PHE A 245 16.60 1.26 6.26
N GLY A 246 17.22 2.15 7.03
CA GLY A 246 16.57 2.83 8.14
C GLY A 246 15.71 4.02 7.71
N CYS A 247 15.46 4.93 8.66
CA CYS A 247 14.75 6.17 8.35
C CYS A 247 15.67 7.17 7.65
N ILE A 248 15.28 7.60 6.46
CA ILE A 248 16.00 8.50 5.57
C ILE A 248 15.26 9.83 5.52
N GLN A 249 15.98 10.94 5.67
CA GLN A 249 15.43 12.29 5.51
C GLN A 249 15.65 12.78 4.08
N HIS A 250 14.68 13.53 3.57
CA HIS A 250 14.78 14.17 2.26
C HIS A 250 15.88 15.25 2.26
N ASP A 251 16.67 15.34 1.18
CA ASP A 251 17.82 16.25 1.13
C ASP A 251 17.40 17.75 1.07
N THR A 252 16.36 18.07 0.30
CA THR A 252 15.79 19.42 0.21
C THR A 252 14.78 19.74 1.32
N TYR A 253 13.83 18.86 1.60
CA TYR A 253 12.73 19.10 2.54
C TYR A 253 13.00 18.40 3.88
N GLY A 254 13.74 19.05 4.79
CA GLY A 254 14.13 18.45 6.07
C GLY A 254 12.98 18.02 7.00
N PHE A 255 11.73 18.37 6.69
CA PHE A 255 10.55 17.90 7.41
C PHE A 255 9.94 16.61 6.83
N ILE A 256 10.53 16.03 5.79
CA ILE A 256 10.05 14.82 5.11
C ILE A 256 11.05 13.69 5.32
N GLY A 257 10.55 12.49 5.60
CA GLY A 257 11.37 11.30 5.60
C GLY A 257 10.61 10.02 5.36
N ALA A 258 11.34 8.97 5.02
CA ALA A 258 10.81 7.68 4.65
C ALA A 258 11.64 6.54 5.24
N SER A 259 11.01 5.40 5.44
CA SER A 259 11.67 4.13 5.77
C SER A 259 11.11 3.13 4.77
N PRO A 260 11.85 2.77 3.71
CA PRO A 260 11.42 1.70 2.82
C PRO A 260 11.59 0.34 3.50
N ASP A 261 10.72 -0.61 3.20
CA ASP A 261 10.83 -1.98 3.74
C ASP A 261 12.02 -2.72 3.10
N GLY A 262 12.40 -2.34 1.88
CA GLY A 262 13.65 -2.76 1.27
C GLY A 262 13.95 -2.09 -0.06
N ILE A 263 15.18 -2.28 -0.55
CA ILE A 263 15.60 -1.90 -1.90
C ILE A 263 16.34 -3.06 -2.52
N ASN A 264 16.06 -3.37 -3.78
CA ASN A 264 16.81 -4.36 -4.54
C ASN A 264 18.28 -3.93 -4.69
N ILE A 265 19.20 -4.71 -4.14
CA ILE A 265 20.65 -4.42 -4.15
C ILE A 265 21.47 -5.37 -5.02
N ASP A 266 20.85 -6.28 -5.78
CA ASP A 266 21.58 -7.18 -6.68
C ASP A 266 21.83 -6.50 -8.04
N PRO A 267 23.08 -6.15 -8.39
CA PRO A 267 23.40 -5.45 -9.63
C PRO A 267 23.13 -6.27 -10.90
N ASN A 268 22.94 -7.59 -10.79
CA ASN A 268 22.60 -8.45 -11.93
C ASN A 268 21.08 -8.58 -12.13
N SER A 269 20.29 -8.08 -11.19
CA SER A 269 18.84 -8.13 -11.23
C SER A 269 18.31 -7.17 -12.31
N PRO A 270 17.32 -7.59 -13.13
CA PRO A 270 16.66 -6.69 -14.06
C PRO A 270 15.84 -5.59 -13.35
N ILE A 271 15.66 -5.71 -12.03
CA ILE A 271 14.95 -4.76 -11.16
C ILE A 271 15.89 -4.15 -10.10
N TYR A 272 17.20 -4.09 -10.38
CA TYR A 272 18.18 -3.47 -9.49
C TYR A 272 17.80 -2.02 -9.16
N GLY A 273 17.81 -1.67 -7.87
CA GLY A 273 17.38 -0.35 -7.39
C GLY A 273 15.88 -0.18 -7.19
N ARG A 274 15.06 -1.17 -7.56
CA ARG A 274 13.62 -1.12 -7.28
C ARG A 274 13.36 -1.21 -5.79
N MET A 275 12.53 -0.31 -5.26
CA MET A 275 12.10 -0.32 -3.87
C MET A 275 11.08 -1.42 -3.63
N LEU A 276 10.93 -1.84 -2.38
CA LEU A 276 9.93 -2.81 -1.95
C LEU A 276 9.13 -2.23 -0.79
N GLU A 277 7.81 -2.24 -0.93
CA GLU A 277 6.85 -1.91 0.13
C GLU A 277 5.95 -3.13 0.37
N ILE A 278 5.92 -3.61 1.59
CA ILE A 278 5.28 -4.86 1.99
C ILE A 278 4.06 -4.57 2.86
N LYS A 279 2.95 -5.24 2.56
CA LYS A 279 1.79 -5.29 3.45
C LYS A 279 1.35 -6.72 3.68
N ASN A 280 1.17 -7.05 4.96
CA ASN A 280 0.65 -8.32 5.44
C ASN A 280 -0.75 -8.13 6.03
N PRO A 281 -1.79 -7.88 5.22
CA PRO A 281 -3.12 -7.62 5.76
C PRO A 281 -3.69 -8.85 6.47
N VAL A 282 -4.27 -8.64 7.66
CA VAL A 282 -5.01 -9.69 8.39
C VAL A 282 -6.43 -9.85 7.85
N SER A 283 -7.08 -8.74 7.50
CA SER A 283 -8.52 -8.70 7.18
C SER A 283 -8.86 -8.07 5.84
N ARG A 284 -7.94 -7.31 5.23
CA ARG A 284 -8.15 -6.71 3.90
C ARG A 284 -8.07 -7.81 2.85
N GLU A 285 -9.02 -7.84 1.93
CA GLU A 285 -8.90 -8.64 0.72
C GLU A 285 -7.90 -7.99 -0.24
N ILE A 286 -7.03 -8.81 -0.84
CA ILE A 286 -6.01 -8.36 -1.77
C ILE A 286 -6.63 -8.33 -3.17
N ASP A 287 -6.73 -7.13 -3.74
CA ASP A 287 -7.31 -6.84 -5.05
C ASP A 287 -6.27 -6.35 -6.07
N GLY A 288 -5.00 -6.23 -5.66
CA GLY A 288 -3.91 -5.71 -6.49
C GLY A 288 -3.95 -4.19 -6.71
N VAL A 289 -4.83 -3.47 -6.00
CA VAL A 289 -4.91 -2.01 -6.08
C VAL A 289 -4.34 -1.42 -4.79
N PRO A 290 -3.19 -0.72 -4.81
CA PRO A 290 -2.68 -0.04 -3.63
C PRO A 290 -3.74 0.92 -3.07
N LYS A 291 -3.92 1.02 -1.76
CA LYS A 291 -4.79 2.09 -1.21
C LYS A 291 -4.13 3.45 -1.39
N LYS A 292 -4.91 4.52 -1.31
CA LYS A 292 -4.39 5.90 -1.28
C LYS A 292 -3.23 6.08 -0.28
N GLU A 293 -3.41 5.59 0.94
CA GLU A 293 -2.41 5.68 2.01
C GLU A 293 -1.07 5.03 1.62
N TYR A 294 -1.11 3.84 1.00
CA TYR A 294 0.08 3.12 0.57
C TYR A 294 0.69 3.73 -0.69
N TRP A 295 -0.14 4.21 -1.62
CA TRP A 295 0.35 4.88 -2.83
C TRP A 295 1.13 6.15 -2.47
N VAL A 296 0.55 7.02 -1.63
CA VAL A 296 1.23 8.23 -1.14
C VAL A 296 2.51 7.89 -0.37
N GLN A 297 2.49 6.82 0.43
CA GLN A 297 3.67 6.32 1.14
C GLN A 297 4.80 5.96 0.15
N MET A 298 4.50 5.17 -0.89
CA MET A 298 5.46 4.79 -1.91
C MET A 298 5.99 5.99 -2.71
N GLN A 299 5.14 6.95 -3.06
CA GLN A 299 5.59 8.17 -3.74
C GLN A 299 6.58 8.96 -2.89
N GLN A 300 6.30 9.15 -1.59
CA GLN A 300 7.25 9.83 -0.69
C GLN A 300 8.54 9.02 -0.48
N GLN A 301 8.46 7.69 -0.40
CA GLN A 301 9.63 6.80 -0.31
C GLN A 301 10.55 6.93 -1.52
N MET A 302 9.98 6.83 -2.74
CA MET A 302 10.70 6.98 -4.01
C MET A 302 11.32 8.37 -4.16
N GLU A 303 10.60 9.42 -3.73
CA GLU A 303 11.14 10.78 -3.72
C GLU A 303 12.33 10.95 -2.77
N VAL A 304 12.20 10.49 -1.52
CA VAL A 304 13.26 10.60 -0.49
C VAL A 304 14.51 9.81 -0.86
N CYS A 305 14.32 8.64 -1.47
CA CYS A 305 15.40 7.74 -1.86
C CYS A 305 16.00 8.07 -3.23
N ASP A 306 15.35 8.96 -4.00
CA ASP A 306 15.70 9.26 -5.38
C ASP A 306 15.74 8.01 -6.28
N LEU A 307 14.68 7.19 -6.20
CA LEU A 307 14.48 5.96 -6.97
C LEU A 307 13.16 6.02 -7.72
N ASP A 308 13.07 5.38 -8.89
CA ASP A 308 11.99 5.63 -9.85
C ASP A 308 10.85 4.61 -9.77
N GLU A 309 11.07 3.48 -9.10
CA GLU A 309 10.14 2.36 -9.08
C GLU A 309 10.07 1.69 -7.71
N CYS A 310 8.87 1.27 -7.32
CA CYS A 310 8.59 0.49 -6.12
C CYS A 310 7.67 -0.69 -6.45
N ASP A 311 8.04 -1.88 -6.02
CA ASP A 311 7.11 -3.01 -5.96
C ASP A 311 6.28 -2.93 -4.69
N PHE A 312 4.96 -3.01 -4.85
CA PHE A 312 4.01 -3.13 -3.76
C PHE A 312 3.61 -4.59 -3.62
N LEU A 313 4.09 -5.23 -2.56
CA LEU A 313 3.89 -6.63 -2.26
C LEU A 313 2.85 -6.81 -1.15
N GLU A 314 1.71 -7.42 -1.48
CA GLU A 314 0.74 -7.87 -0.50
C GLU A 314 0.78 -9.39 -0.34
N THR A 315 0.91 -9.87 0.90
CA THR A 315 0.92 -11.31 1.22
C THR A 315 -0.09 -11.63 2.32
N LYS A 316 -0.96 -12.61 2.07
CA LYS A 316 -1.97 -13.11 3.03
C LYS A 316 -1.49 -14.44 3.59
N PHE A 317 -1.04 -14.42 4.84
CA PHE A 317 -0.65 -15.64 5.56
C PHE A 317 -1.81 -16.18 6.41
N THR A 318 -1.85 -17.49 6.60
CA THR A 318 -2.68 -18.13 7.63
C THR A 318 -1.81 -19.08 8.45
N GLU A 319 -2.19 -19.28 9.72
CA GLU A 319 -1.50 -20.19 10.63
C GLU A 319 -2.31 -21.47 10.80
N TYR A 320 -1.66 -22.63 10.68
CA TYR A 320 -2.26 -23.90 11.06
C TYR A 320 -2.42 -23.97 12.58
N VAL A 321 -3.42 -24.72 13.05
CA VAL A 321 -3.67 -24.84 14.49
C VAL A 321 -2.54 -25.60 15.19
N ASN A 322 -1.94 -26.56 14.50
CA ASN A 322 -0.89 -27.44 15.02
C ASN A 322 -0.08 -28.08 13.88
N GLU A 323 0.97 -28.79 14.29
CA GLU A 323 1.87 -29.53 13.40
C GLU A 323 1.17 -30.65 12.61
N ASP A 324 0.20 -31.36 13.22
CA ASP A 324 -0.51 -32.45 12.54
C ASP A 324 -1.31 -31.95 11.33
N GLU A 325 -1.90 -30.75 11.42
CA GLU A 325 -2.59 -30.12 10.29
C GLU A 325 -1.61 -29.68 9.20
N PHE A 326 -0.48 -29.07 9.60
CA PHE A 326 0.60 -28.69 8.68
C PHE A 326 1.13 -29.90 7.91
N ASN A 327 1.41 -31.01 8.59
CA ASN A 327 1.95 -32.24 7.99
C ASN A 327 0.95 -32.99 7.11
N LYS A 328 -0.37 -32.77 7.30
CA LYS A 328 -1.41 -33.37 6.44
C LYS A 328 -1.66 -32.60 5.16
N ASP A 329 -1.30 -31.32 5.11
CA ASP A 329 -1.58 -30.45 3.97
C ASP A 329 -0.41 -30.40 2.98
N GLY A 330 -0.17 -31.50 2.27
CA GLY A 330 0.82 -31.56 1.17
C GLY A 330 2.22 -31.92 1.63
N GLU A 331 3.21 -31.55 0.82
CA GLU A 331 4.64 -31.78 1.09
C GLU A 331 5.15 -30.84 2.18
N PHE A 332 6.38 -30.99 2.66
CA PHE A 332 6.86 -30.20 3.81
C PHE A 332 6.89 -28.68 3.56
N ALA A 333 7.19 -28.23 2.35
CA ALA A 333 7.24 -26.81 1.98
C ALA A 333 6.05 -26.31 1.13
N GLU A 334 5.15 -27.20 0.71
CA GLU A 334 4.07 -26.88 -0.24
C GLU A 334 2.73 -27.49 0.18
N THR A 335 1.65 -26.75 -0.01
CA THR A 335 0.28 -27.22 0.27
C THR A 335 -0.22 -28.25 -0.74
N SER A 336 -1.15 -29.11 -0.32
CA SER A 336 -1.68 -30.20 -1.16
C SER A 336 -2.60 -29.73 -2.28
N THR A 337 -3.33 -28.63 -2.06
CA THR A 337 -4.44 -28.20 -2.93
C THR A 337 -3.94 -27.28 -4.04
N ASP A 338 -3.17 -26.25 -3.67
CA ASP A 338 -2.81 -25.16 -4.58
C ASP A 338 -1.30 -25.09 -4.84
N GLY A 339 -0.49 -25.95 -4.21
CA GLY A 339 0.98 -25.87 -4.28
C GLY A 339 1.54 -24.60 -3.60
N ASN A 340 0.72 -23.90 -2.81
CA ASN A 340 1.12 -22.70 -2.09
C ASN A 340 2.26 -23.00 -1.11
N MET A 341 3.16 -22.04 -0.93
CA MET A 341 4.29 -22.16 0.00
C MET A 341 3.79 -22.19 1.45
N LYS A 342 4.38 -23.07 2.26
CA LYS A 342 4.19 -23.12 3.70
C LYS A 342 5.52 -23.28 4.43
N GLY A 343 5.54 -22.93 5.72
CA GLY A 343 6.77 -22.97 6.50
C GLY A 343 6.54 -22.83 8.00
N ILE A 344 7.66 -22.67 8.72
CA ILE A 344 7.71 -22.71 10.18
C ILE A 344 8.46 -21.47 10.69
N ILE A 345 7.94 -20.87 11.75
CA ILE A 345 8.60 -19.81 12.53
C ILE A 345 8.75 -20.34 13.96
N MET A 346 9.96 -20.33 14.51
CA MET A 346 10.15 -20.59 15.94
C MET A 346 9.95 -19.30 16.71
N TYR A 347 9.05 -19.34 17.70
CA TYR A 347 8.73 -18.20 18.55
C TYR A 347 9.39 -18.36 19.93
N PHE A 348 10.26 -17.40 20.27
CA PHE A 348 10.94 -17.29 21.54
C PHE A 348 10.48 -16.05 22.31
N SER A 349 10.61 -16.07 23.63
CA SER A 349 10.49 -14.90 24.51
C SER A 349 11.84 -14.62 25.14
N ASN A 350 12.34 -13.39 25.01
CA ASN A 350 13.60 -13.03 25.66
C ASN A 350 13.41 -12.81 27.18
N LYS A 351 14.51 -12.57 27.90
CA LYS A 351 14.51 -12.34 29.37
C LYS A 351 13.58 -11.20 29.83
N ASN A 352 13.23 -10.28 28.94
CA ASN A 352 12.35 -9.14 29.22
C ASN A 352 10.89 -9.39 28.80
N GLY A 353 10.56 -10.60 28.32
CA GLY A 353 9.22 -10.94 27.84
C GLY A 353 8.90 -10.42 26.44
N ILE A 354 9.89 -9.96 25.70
CA ILE A 354 9.72 -9.43 24.33
C ILE A 354 9.77 -10.61 23.34
N PRO A 355 8.80 -10.69 22.41
CA PRO A 355 8.77 -11.75 21.41
C PRO A 355 9.93 -11.66 20.42
N VAL A 356 10.55 -12.80 20.10
CA VAL A 356 11.61 -12.96 19.11
C VAL A 356 11.26 -14.11 18.18
N TYR A 357 11.40 -13.90 16.87
CA TYR A 357 11.06 -14.88 15.85
C TYR A 357 12.30 -15.35 15.10
N LYS A 358 12.41 -16.65 14.87
CA LYS A 358 13.40 -17.26 13.98
C LYS A 358 12.67 -17.91 12.82
N TYR A 359 13.07 -17.55 11.60
CA TYR A 359 12.37 -17.89 10.38
C TYR A 359 13.08 -19.06 9.68
N LYS A 360 12.36 -20.16 9.44
CA LYS A 360 12.91 -21.30 8.69
C LYS A 360 13.26 -20.85 7.27
N PRO A 361 14.51 -21.03 6.80
CA PRO A 361 14.88 -20.76 5.42
C PRO A 361 13.98 -21.48 4.40
N LEU A 362 13.69 -20.84 3.26
CA LEU A 362 12.82 -21.42 2.22
C LEU A 362 13.44 -22.64 1.53
N HIS A 363 14.78 -22.72 1.45
CA HIS A 363 15.47 -23.85 0.82
C HIS A 363 15.43 -25.15 1.64
N ILE A 364 15.04 -25.09 2.92
CA ILE A 364 14.81 -26.27 3.75
C ILE A 364 13.43 -26.81 3.39
N ASP A 365 13.38 -27.80 2.51
CA ASP A 365 12.16 -28.35 1.92
C ASP A 365 11.77 -29.73 2.44
N ASN A 366 12.51 -30.25 3.42
CA ASN A 366 12.31 -31.57 4.01
C ASN A 366 12.46 -31.52 5.55
N HIS A 367 11.93 -32.56 6.19
CA HIS A 367 11.86 -32.65 7.65
C HIS A 367 13.24 -32.88 8.31
N GLU A 368 14.11 -33.66 7.69
CA GLU A 368 15.43 -34.01 8.26
C GLU A 368 16.32 -32.76 8.39
N ASP A 369 16.37 -31.93 7.35
CA ASP A 369 17.11 -30.67 7.37
C ASP A 369 16.48 -29.65 8.34
N PHE A 370 15.15 -29.69 8.51
CA PHE A 370 14.46 -28.85 9.49
C PHE A 370 14.83 -29.22 10.92
N GLU A 371 14.88 -30.51 11.29
CA GLU A 371 15.27 -30.94 12.64
C GLU A 371 16.68 -30.44 13.00
N ILE A 372 17.62 -30.50 12.05
CA ILE A 372 18.99 -29.99 12.23
C ILE A 372 18.97 -28.47 12.48
N TRP A 373 18.20 -27.73 11.68
CA TRP A 373 18.08 -26.28 11.83
C TRP A 373 17.39 -25.90 13.15
N GLU A 374 16.35 -26.62 13.53
CA GLU A 374 15.61 -26.42 14.78
C GLU A 374 16.51 -26.65 15.99
N GLU A 375 17.26 -27.76 16.03
CA GLU A 375 18.22 -28.07 17.09
C GLU A 375 19.27 -26.96 17.22
N GLN A 376 19.83 -26.50 16.09
CA GLN A 376 20.77 -25.38 16.08
C GLN A 376 20.15 -24.10 16.67
N GLN A 377 18.91 -23.76 16.30
CA GLN A 377 18.24 -22.58 16.85
C GLN A 377 17.92 -22.73 18.34
N MET A 378 17.62 -23.93 18.82
CA MET A 378 17.43 -24.19 20.24
C MET A 378 18.74 -23.99 21.02
N GLU A 379 19.84 -24.59 20.55
CA GLU A 379 21.18 -24.46 21.17
C GLU A 379 21.67 -23.00 21.20
N GLU A 380 21.56 -22.27 20.09
CA GLU A 380 22.01 -20.88 19.99
C GLU A 380 21.28 -19.92 20.95
N ASN A 381 20.05 -20.26 21.36
CA ASN A 381 19.20 -19.37 22.15
C ASN A 381 18.92 -19.88 23.58
N GLU A 382 19.42 -21.07 23.97
CA GLU A 382 19.15 -21.73 25.26
C GLU A 382 19.41 -20.82 26.48
N ASP A 383 20.52 -20.07 26.48
CA ASP A 383 20.93 -19.22 27.60
C ASP A 383 20.27 -17.83 27.61
N THR A 384 19.61 -17.44 26.51
CA THR A 384 19.17 -16.05 26.27
C THR A 384 17.67 -15.90 26.15
N MET A 385 16.95 -16.93 25.70
CA MET A 385 15.52 -16.87 25.41
C MET A 385 14.83 -18.17 25.82
N THR A 386 13.52 -18.10 26.01
CA THR A 386 12.67 -19.26 26.27
C THR A 386 11.85 -19.55 25.02
N TRP A 387 11.97 -20.76 24.47
CA TRP A 387 11.10 -21.22 23.39
C TRP A 387 9.64 -21.29 23.86
N ILE A 388 8.73 -20.76 23.06
CA ILE A 388 7.30 -20.69 23.36
C ILE A 388 6.53 -21.72 22.53
N LYS A 389 6.69 -21.67 21.21
CA LYS A 389 6.08 -22.62 20.26
C LYS A 389 6.66 -22.46 18.86
N ASN A 390 6.41 -23.46 18.02
CA ASN A 390 6.49 -23.31 16.57
C ASN A 390 5.17 -22.77 16.02
N ILE A 391 5.29 -21.95 14.98
CA ILE A 391 4.18 -21.34 14.26
C ILE A 391 4.27 -21.84 12.82
N TYR A 392 3.27 -22.63 12.44
CA TYR A 392 3.17 -23.22 11.12
C TYR A 392 2.29 -22.32 10.26
N TRP A 393 2.83 -21.81 9.15
CA TRP A 393 2.14 -20.85 8.29
C TRP A 393 2.02 -21.37 6.87
N LYS A 394 0.99 -20.91 6.14
CA LYS A 394 0.91 -21.01 4.68
C LYS A 394 0.60 -19.65 4.05
N LEU A 395 1.09 -19.45 2.83
CA LEU A 395 0.84 -18.25 2.02
C LEU A 395 -0.41 -18.49 1.17
N GLU A 396 -1.55 -17.91 1.55
CA GLU A 396 -2.82 -18.10 0.83
C GLU A 396 -2.90 -17.28 -0.46
N GLN A 397 -2.35 -16.08 -0.43
CA GLN A 397 -2.45 -15.14 -1.54
C GLN A 397 -1.23 -14.22 -1.56
N ILE A 398 -0.77 -13.92 -2.77
CA ILE A 398 0.29 -12.97 -3.05
C ILE A 398 -0.13 -12.06 -4.21
N SER A 399 0.14 -10.77 -4.10
CA SER A 399 0.02 -9.80 -5.18
C SER A 399 1.26 -8.91 -5.17
N CYS A 400 1.84 -8.67 -6.34
CA CYS A 400 3.01 -7.81 -6.50
C CYS A 400 2.80 -6.90 -7.72
N VAL A 401 2.59 -5.62 -7.46
CA VAL A 401 2.27 -4.61 -8.47
C VAL A 401 3.35 -3.55 -8.52
N LEU A 402 3.67 -3.06 -9.72
CA LEU A 402 4.67 -2.02 -9.92
C LEU A 402 4.03 -0.65 -9.76
N VAL A 403 4.67 0.22 -8.97
CA VAL A 403 4.33 1.64 -8.84
C VAL A 403 5.52 2.47 -9.31
N GLN A 404 5.28 3.44 -10.18
CA GLN A 404 6.30 4.39 -10.64
C GLN A 404 6.25 5.67 -9.82
N ARG A 405 7.40 6.32 -9.67
CA ARG A 405 7.51 7.66 -9.08
C ARG A 405 6.82 8.68 -9.98
N ASN A 406 5.91 9.44 -9.40
CA ASN A 406 5.26 10.58 -10.03
C ASN A 406 5.85 11.87 -9.45
N GLN A 407 6.89 12.37 -10.14
CA GLN A 407 7.62 13.57 -9.72
C GLN A 407 6.75 14.83 -9.79
N LYS A 408 5.88 14.94 -10.82
CA LYS A 408 4.93 16.05 -10.95
C LYS A 408 3.98 16.09 -9.75
N TRP A 409 3.36 14.96 -9.42
CA TRP A 409 2.49 14.85 -8.25
C TRP A 409 3.20 15.31 -6.97
N PHE A 410 4.43 14.83 -6.71
CA PHE A 410 5.15 15.23 -5.51
C PHE A 410 5.45 16.74 -5.51
N HIS A 411 5.89 17.28 -6.65
CA HIS A 411 6.18 18.71 -6.81
C HIS A 411 4.97 19.59 -6.52
N ASP A 412 3.81 19.22 -7.05
CA ASP A 412 2.58 20.00 -6.92
C ASP A 412 2.00 19.92 -5.50
N ASN A 413 2.27 18.83 -4.78
CA ASN A 413 1.66 18.55 -3.47
C ASN A 413 2.59 18.80 -2.26
N VAL A 414 3.90 18.96 -2.44
CA VAL A 414 4.84 19.21 -1.33
C VAL A 414 4.54 20.53 -0.59
N GLY A 415 3.92 21.50 -1.27
CA GLY A 415 3.45 22.74 -0.67
C GLY A 415 2.48 22.50 0.50
N ALA A 416 1.51 21.61 0.33
CA ALA A 416 0.55 21.25 1.37
C ALA A 416 1.22 20.56 2.58
N MET A 417 2.24 19.73 2.34
CA MET A 417 3.03 19.11 3.41
C MET A 417 3.80 20.18 4.21
N LYS A 418 4.38 21.15 3.51
CA LYS A 418 5.10 22.27 4.12
C LYS A 418 4.17 23.13 4.99
N GLU A 419 3.01 23.51 4.47
CA GLU A 419 2.02 24.29 5.24
C GLU A 419 1.59 23.57 6.53
N LEU A 420 1.35 22.26 6.46
CA LEU A 420 1.01 21.48 7.65
C LEU A 420 2.18 21.47 8.65
N TRP A 421 3.41 21.31 8.17
CA TRP A 421 4.59 21.31 9.03
C TRP A 421 4.83 22.67 9.70
N GLU A 422 4.63 23.78 8.99
CA GLU A 422 4.72 25.12 9.58
C GLU A 422 3.72 25.32 10.72
N ILE A 423 2.53 24.70 10.64
CA ILE A 423 1.56 24.67 11.74
C ILE A 423 2.13 23.89 12.93
N VAL A 424 2.72 22.71 12.70
CA VAL A 424 3.36 21.91 13.75
C VAL A 424 4.45 22.72 14.47
N GLU A 425 5.35 23.35 13.72
CA GLU A 425 6.45 24.14 14.29
C GLU A 425 5.97 25.32 15.12
N LYS A 426 4.91 25.98 14.66
CA LYS A 426 4.25 27.08 15.38
C LYS A 426 3.59 26.59 16.67
N GLU A 427 2.79 25.53 16.58
CA GLU A 427 1.98 25.07 17.72
C GLU A 427 2.79 24.33 18.78
N ARG A 428 3.93 23.73 18.42
CA ARG A 428 4.94 23.28 19.40
C ARG A 428 5.38 24.42 20.34
N GLN A 429 5.36 25.68 19.88
CA GLN A 429 5.77 26.84 20.67
C GLN A 429 4.58 27.55 21.34
N THR A 430 3.44 27.66 20.65
CA THR A 430 2.28 28.41 21.14
C THR A 430 1.30 27.57 21.96
N GLY A 431 1.41 26.24 21.92
CA GLY A 431 0.47 25.29 22.50
C GLY A 431 -0.47 24.67 21.45
N PHE A 432 -0.86 23.42 21.69
CA PHE A 432 -1.62 22.55 20.77
C PHE A 432 -2.82 21.84 21.42
N SER A 433 -3.22 22.24 22.63
CA SER A 433 -4.30 21.59 23.39
C SER A 433 -5.67 21.67 22.71
N HIS A 434 -5.88 22.66 21.83
CA HIS A 434 -7.12 22.77 21.03
C HIS A 434 -7.27 21.66 19.99
N ARG A 435 -6.20 20.94 19.66
CA ARG A 435 -6.21 19.79 18.73
C ARG A 435 -6.33 18.44 19.43
N GLU A 436 -6.43 18.42 20.76
CA GLU A 436 -6.60 17.18 21.52
C GLU A 436 -7.83 16.38 21.06
N PRO A 437 -7.74 15.05 20.96
CA PRO A 437 -8.88 14.21 20.63
C PRO A 437 -10.05 14.44 21.59
N LYS A 438 -11.17 14.91 21.06
CA LYS A 438 -12.39 15.10 21.86
C LYS A 438 -12.95 13.73 22.23
N LYS A 439 -12.92 13.37 23.52
CA LYS A 439 -13.56 12.16 24.04
C LYS A 439 -15.02 12.16 23.59
N ARG A 440 -15.44 11.12 22.84
CA ARG A 440 -16.87 10.89 22.58
C ARG A 440 -17.55 10.68 23.92
N ALA A 441 -18.52 11.54 24.27
CA ALA A 441 -19.42 11.25 25.36
C ALA A 441 -20.10 9.91 25.04
N LYS A 442 -19.88 8.89 25.88
CA LYS A 442 -20.67 7.67 25.81
C LYS A 442 -22.14 8.12 25.94
N LYS A 443 -22.96 7.88 24.91
CA LYS A 443 -24.41 7.96 25.08
C LYS A 443 -24.72 7.05 26.25
N ALA A 444 -25.25 7.60 27.34
CA ALA A 444 -25.77 6.80 28.43
C ALA A 444 -26.88 5.93 27.82
N GLU A 445 -26.59 4.64 27.62
CA GLU A 445 -27.65 3.67 27.47
C GLU A 445 -28.48 3.75 28.74
N ALA A 446 -29.77 4.05 28.58
CA ALA A 446 -30.72 4.04 29.67
C ALA A 446 -30.83 2.61 30.20
N HIS A 447 -29.97 2.25 31.14
CA HIS A 447 -30.12 1.03 31.91
C HIS A 447 -31.24 1.24 32.93
N GLU A 448 -32.39 0.61 32.68
CA GLU A 448 -33.30 0.24 33.76
C GLU A 448 -32.57 -0.72 34.72
N PRO A 449 -32.77 -0.58 36.05
CA PRO A 449 -32.00 -1.35 37.01
C PRO A 449 -32.61 -2.74 37.15
N VAL A 450 -31.90 -3.78 36.70
CA VAL A 450 -32.15 -5.15 37.14
C VAL A 450 -30.97 -5.62 37.98
N GLY A 451 -31.28 -5.93 39.23
CA GLY A 451 -30.33 -6.08 40.31
C GLY A 451 -29.39 -7.27 40.23
N SER A 452 -28.28 -7.08 40.93
CA SER A 452 -27.36 -8.08 41.49
C SER A 452 -27.97 -9.47 41.72
N GLY A 453 -27.39 -10.50 41.10
CA GLY A 453 -27.63 -11.89 41.51
C GLY A 453 -27.04 -12.92 40.55
N CYS A 454 -25.91 -13.51 40.93
CA CYS A 454 -25.40 -14.79 40.42
C CYS A 454 -26.53 -15.84 40.35
N LEU A 455 -26.75 -16.47 39.18
CA LEU A 455 -27.74 -17.54 39.01
C LEU A 455 -27.22 -18.65 38.08
N ILE A 456 -26.44 -19.57 38.66
CA ILE A 456 -26.48 -20.97 38.23
C ILE A 456 -27.73 -21.57 38.86
N SER A 457 -28.66 -22.06 38.04
CA SER A 457 -29.79 -22.87 38.52
C SER A 457 -29.95 -24.11 37.66
N ILE A 458 -29.52 -25.24 38.22
CA ILE A 458 -29.73 -26.59 37.68
C ILE A 458 -31.16 -27.02 38.05
N LYS A 459 -31.96 -27.45 37.05
CA LYS A 459 -33.10 -28.35 37.29
C LYS A 459 -33.15 -29.46 36.23
N LYS A 460 -33.26 -30.69 36.72
CA LYS A 460 -33.54 -31.93 35.98
C LYS A 460 -35.01 -31.97 35.52
N ASN A 461 -35.27 -32.31 34.26
CA ASN A 461 -35.97 -33.54 33.85
C ASN A 461 -36.29 -33.56 32.34
N ASN A 462 -36.26 -34.79 31.81
CA ASN A 462 -36.46 -35.22 30.44
C ASN A 462 -37.69 -34.64 29.73
N GLU A 463 -37.51 -34.17 28.50
CA GLU A 463 -38.19 -34.66 27.28
C GLU A 463 -37.61 -33.96 26.03
N ALA A 464 -37.67 -34.66 24.90
CA ALA A 464 -36.92 -34.40 23.67
C ALA A 464 -37.15 -33.01 23.05
N VAL A 465 -36.09 -32.38 22.54
CA VAL A 465 -36.18 -31.18 21.68
C VAL A 465 -35.18 -31.30 20.52
N SER A 466 -35.71 -31.25 19.30
CA SER A 466 -34.96 -31.14 18.05
C SER A 466 -34.27 -29.78 17.95
N CYS A 467 -32.99 -29.76 17.61
CA CYS A 467 -32.24 -28.54 17.32
C CYS A 467 -32.32 -28.19 15.85
N SER A 468 -32.89 -27.03 15.54
CA SER A 468 -32.57 -26.25 14.34
C SER A 468 -31.83 -24.99 14.82
N PRO A 469 -30.70 -24.60 14.19
CA PRO A 469 -29.90 -23.48 14.69
C PRO A 469 -30.58 -22.14 14.37
N PRO A 470 -30.68 -21.21 15.33
CA PRO A 470 -31.00 -19.82 15.02
C PRO A 470 -29.76 -19.14 14.44
N VAL A 471 -29.96 -18.54 13.27
CA VAL A 471 -29.06 -17.63 12.58
C VAL A 471 -28.70 -16.48 13.51
N ALA A 472 -27.43 -16.38 13.90
CA ALA A 472 -26.90 -15.22 14.61
C ALA A 472 -26.21 -14.30 13.60
N SER A 473 -26.89 -13.21 13.24
CA SER A 473 -26.28 -12.06 12.58
C SER A 473 -25.47 -11.29 13.63
N SER A 474 -24.18 -11.61 13.73
CA SER A 474 -23.23 -10.79 14.49
C SER A 474 -23.04 -9.44 13.77
N PRO A 475 -23.12 -8.30 14.48
CA PRO A 475 -22.79 -7.02 13.88
C PRO A 475 -21.29 -7.02 13.54
N ILE A 476 -21.00 -6.89 12.25
CA ILE A 476 -19.65 -6.71 11.73
C ILE A 476 -19.14 -5.36 12.25
N ILE A 477 -18.37 -5.39 13.33
CA ILE A 477 -17.54 -4.25 13.72
C ILE A 477 -16.36 -4.24 12.74
N LYS A 478 -16.49 -3.42 11.68
CA LYS A 478 -15.37 -3.11 10.78
C LYS A 478 -14.32 -2.33 11.58
N ILE A 479 -13.32 -3.03 12.11
CA ILE A 479 -12.09 -2.41 12.60
C ILE A 479 -11.28 -2.03 11.36
N ARG A 480 -11.13 -0.73 11.10
CA ARG A 480 -10.16 -0.23 10.12
C ARG A 480 -8.77 -0.56 10.63
N THR A 481 -8.08 -1.48 9.95
CA THR A 481 -6.66 -1.74 10.15
C THR A 481 -5.89 -0.78 9.26
N GLU A 482 -5.47 0.35 9.84
CA GLU A 482 -4.49 1.27 9.24
C GLU A 482 -3.08 0.72 9.52
N SER A 483 -2.12 1.01 8.63
CA SER A 483 -0.69 0.80 8.87
C SER A 483 -0.26 1.74 9.99
N ILE A 484 -0.40 1.29 11.24
CA ILE A 484 -0.10 2.09 12.42
C ILE A 484 1.42 2.32 12.47
N ASP A 485 1.84 3.58 12.41
CA ASP A 485 3.21 3.97 12.74
C ASP A 485 3.49 3.50 14.18
N GLU A 486 4.54 2.70 14.41
CA GLU A 486 4.90 2.19 15.75
C GLU A 486 4.96 3.32 16.80
N THR A 487 5.34 4.53 16.38
CA THR A 487 5.36 5.72 17.25
C THR A 487 3.96 6.16 17.67
N GLN A 488 2.95 6.02 16.81
CA GLN A 488 1.56 6.37 17.08
C GLN A 488 0.93 5.44 18.13
N GLU A 489 1.19 4.13 18.08
CA GLU A 489 0.66 3.18 19.07
C GLU A 489 1.22 3.44 20.47
N MET A 490 2.53 3.72 20.56
CA MET A 490 3.16 4.03 21.84
C MET A 490 2.58 5.30 22.47
N MET A 491 2.28 6.32 21.67
CA MET A 491 1.63 7.55 22.16
C MET A 491 0.23 7.28 22.71
N MET A 492 -0.55 6.39 22.07
CA MET A 492 -1.88 6.00 22.56
C MET A 492 -1.81 5.28 23.91
N LYS A 493 -0.80 4.42 24.14
CA LYS A 493 -0.62 3.70 25.42
C LYS A 493 -0.32 4.64 26.59
N THR A 494 0.52 5.65 26.40
CA THR A 494 0.80 6.66 27.44
C THR A 494 -0.44 7.45 27.87
N GLN A 495 -1.40 7.71 26.96
CA GLN A 495 -2.64 8.40 27.31
C GLN A 495 -3.58 7.55 28.19
N GLU A 496 -3.42 6.22 28.19
CA GLU A 496 -4.17 5.32 29.07
C GLU A 496 -3.50 5.19 30.45
N GLU A 497 -2.17 5.27 30.53
CA GLU A 497 -1.40 5.16 31.79
C GLU A 497 -1.48 6.42 32.67
N ASP A 498 -1.64 7.62 32.10
CA ASP A 498 -1.82 8.88 32.85
C ASP A 498 -3.19 8.99 33.56
N PHE A 499 -4.04 7.96 33.52
CA PHE A 499 -5.40 7.94 34.09
C PHE A 499 -5.71 6.70 34.95
N VAL A 500 -4.77 6.26 35.79
CA VAL A 500 -5.04 5.32 36.91
C VAL A 500 -4.89 6.02 38.26
#